data_AF-X1CTL9-F1
#
_entry.id   AF-X1CTL9-F1
#
_cell.length_a   1.000
_cell.length_b   1.000
_cell.length_c   1.000
_cell.angle_alpha   90.00
_cell.angle_beta   90.00
_cell.angle_gamma   90.00
#
_symmetry.space_group_name_H-M   'P 1'
#
loop_
_entity.id
_entity.type
_entity.pdbx_description
1 polymer ?
#
loop_
_entity_poly.entity_id
_entity_poly.type
_entity_poly.pdbx_seq_one_letter_code
_entity_poly.pdbx_strand_id
1 'polypeptide(L)'
;MEDIKGLESLQAKISRYNTIIGKKLLYFLPLILLGISGLTISEGWTSAENPPPIGVQLGFILILVVFAINTLVLASGATFARKAFFQRLNYERQKGRPLDSLRGFKTIESNIMGTLRTISLLAVVSFLTLVIYVPLIVGAPEILVI
;
A
#
# COMPACT_ATOMS: atom_id res chain seq x y z
N MET A 1 -29.25 4.60 3.94
CA MET A 1 -29.04 4.94 2.51
C MET A 1 -27.82 5.84 2.33
N GLU A 2 -27.63 6.81 3.22
CA GLU A 2 -26.46 7.71 3.26
C GLU A 2 -25.13 6.97 3.46
N ASP A 3 -25.13 5.94 4.32
CA ASP A 3 -23.94 5.17 4.70
C ASP A 3 -23.32 4.35 3.54
N ILE A 4 -24.17 3.79 2.66
CA ILE A 4 -23.73 2.99 1.50
C ILE A 4 -23.10 3.90 0.44
N LYS A 5 -23.73 5.04 0.14
CA LYS A 5 -23.20 6.01 -0.83
C LYS A 5 -21.86 6.59 -0.35
N GLY A 6 -21.72 6.83 0.95
CA GLY A 6 -20.46 7.26 1.56
C GLY A 6 -19.34 6.26 1.32
N LEU A 7 -19.58 4.98 1.61
CA LEU A 7 -18.60 3.90 1.42
C LEU A 7 -18.24 3.66 -0.05
N GLU A 8 -19.21 3.69 -0.96
CA GLU A 8 -18.95 3.61 -2.40
C GLU A 8 -18.09 4.79 -2.90
N SER A 9 -18.38 6.01 -2.41
CA SER A 9 -17.59 7.20 -2.77
C SER A 9 -16.14 7.15 -2.26
N LEU A 10 -15.94 6.63 -1.05
CA LEU A 10 -14.60 6.43 -0.47
C LEU A 10 -13.83 5.35 -1.21
N GLN A 11 -14.47 4.22 -1.51
CA GLN A 11 -13.90 3.17 -2.35
C GLN A 11 -13.46 3.73 -3.71
N ALA A 12 -14.32 4.52 -4.37
CA ALA A 12 -14.01 5.09 -5.67
C ALA A 12 -12.80 6.04 -5.60
N LYS A 13 -12.73 6.89 -4.56
CA LYS A 13 -11.58 7.79 -4.34
C LYS A 13 -10.28 7.01 -4.12
N ILE A 14 -10.29 6.01 -3.24
CA ILE A 14 -9.10 5.21 -2.92
C ILE A 14 -8.65 4.40 -4.13
N SER A 15 -9.59 3.80 -4.87
CA SER A 15 -9.30 3.06 -6.10
C SER A 15 -8.67 3.96 -7.17
N ARG A 16 -9.21 5.17 -7.35
CA ARG A 16 -8.65 6.17 -8.28
C ARG A 16 -7.24 6.60 -7.87
N TYR A 17 -7.00 6.81 -6.59
CA TYR A 17 -5.66 7.11 -6.09
C TYR A 17 -4.68 5.96 -6.39
N ASN A 18 -5.04 4.72 -6.04
CA ASN A 18 -4.18 3.55 -6.23
C ASN A 18 -3.85 3.28 -7.70
N THR A 19 -4.80 3.52 -8.61
CA THR A 19 -4.61 3.32 -10.06
C THR A 19 -3.76 4.39 -10.72
N ILE A 20 -3.87 5.66 -10.30
CA ILE A 20 -3.15 6.78 -10.93
C ILE A 20 -1.79 7.03 -10.27
N ILE A 21 -1.77 7.12 -8.93
CA ILE A 21 -0.63 7.57 -8.14
C ILE A 21 -0.01 6.39 -7.39
N GLY A 22 -0.83 5.64 -6.64
CA GLY A 22 -0.34 4.63 -5.70
C GLY A 22 0.50 3.54 -6.35
N LYS A 23 0.10 3.07 -7.54
CA LYS A 23 0.89 2.12 -8.35
C LYS A 23 2.28 2.66 -8.72
N LYS A 24 2.36 3.94 -9.10
CA LYS A 24 3.64 4.56 -9.47
C LYS A 24 4.53 4.67 -8.23
N LEU A 25 3.98 5.15 -7.12
CA LEU A 25 4.71 5.29 -5.86
C LEU A 25 5.22 3.93 -5.33
N LEU A 26 4.40 2.87 -5.41
CA LEU A 26 4.80 1.51 -5.02
C LEU A 26 5.98 0.97 -5.82
N TYR A 27 6.12 1.40 -7.07
CA TYR A 27 7.20 0.95 -7.94
C TYR A 27 8.44 1.82 -7.82
N PHE A 28 8.30 3.15 -7.89
CA PHE A 28 9.42 4.07 -7.93
C PHE A 28 10.04 4.35 -6.55
N LEU A 29 9.26 4.46 -5.47
CA LEU A 29 9.82 4.78 -4.16
C LEU A 29 10.81 3.72 -3.66
N PRO A 30 10.54 2.40 -3.75
CA PRO A 30 11.52 1.39 -3.36
C PRO A 30 12.80 1.42 -4.21
N LEU A 31 12.70 1.74 -5.50
CA LEU A 31 13.86 1.90 -6.37
C LEU A 31 14.72 3.09 -5.96
N ILE A 32 14.09 4.22 -5.61
CA ILE A 32 14.80 5.40 -5.11
C ILE A 32 15.47 5.08 -3.76
N LEU A 33 14.77 4.40 -2.85
CA LEU A 33 15.35 3.96 -1.57
C LEU A 33 16.56 3.08 -1.79
N LEU A 34 16.46 2.11 -2.70
CA LEU A 34 17.57 1.22 -3.05
C LEU A 34 18.77 2.00 -3.63
N GLY A 35 18.51 2.99 -4.49
CA GLY A 35 19.55 3.87 -5.04
C GLY A 35 20.25 4.70 -3.95
N ILE A 36 19.49 5.32 -3.05
CA ILE A 36 20.05 6.09 -1.92
C ILE A 36 20.86 5.16 -1.01
N SER A 37 20.34 3.98 -0.68
CA SER A 37 21.07 3.00 0.13
C SER A 37 22.37 2.55 -0.53
N GLY A 38 22.37 2.30 -1.84
CA GLY A 38 23.58 1.96 -2.59
C GLY A 38 24.63 3.07 -2.55
N LEU A 39 24.21 4.32 -2.73
CA LEU A 39 25.09 5.49 -2.64
C LEU A 39 25.69 5.65 -1.23
N THR A 40 24.86 5.49 -0.19
CA THR A 40 25.31 5.53 1.21
C THR A 40 26.38 4.48 1.49
N ILE A 41 26.23 3.27 0.94
CA ILE A 41 27.23 2.21 1.07
C ILE A 41 28.50 2.53 0.29
N SER A 42 28.39 2.99 -0.97
CA SER A 42 29.56 3.26 -1.81
C SER A 42 30.42 4.41 -1.30
N GLU A 43 29.79 5.43 -0.72
CA GLU A 43 30.48 6.58 -0.11
C GLU A 43 30.94 6.31 1.34
N GLY A 44 30.67 5.10 1.87
CA GLY A 44 31.07 4.71 3.22
C GLY A 44 30.34 5.44 4.34
N TRP A 45 29.14 5.97 4.07
CA TRP A 45 28.29 6.69 5.02
C TRP A 45 27.44 5.74 5.88
N THR A 46 28.02 4.65 6.35
CA THR A 46 27.28 3.56 7.00
C THR A 46 27.46 3.53 8.51
N SER A 47 28.35 4.35 9.06
CA SER A 47 28.79 4.27 10.46
C SER A 47 28.44 5.54 11.23
N ALA A 48 28.29 5.43 12.55
CA ALA A 48 28.05 6.58 13.42
C ALA A 48 29.18 7.64 13.35
N GLU A 49 30.39 7.21 13.02
CA GLU A 49 31.57 8.06 12.85
C GLU A 49 31.59 8.81 11.51
N ASN A 50 30.88 8.30 10.50
CA ASN A 50 30.77 8.91 9.18
C ASN A 50 29.31 8.86 8.71
N PRO A 51 28.40 9.63 9.35
CA PRO A 51 27.00 9.60 9.02
C PRO A 51 26.74 10.24 7.65
N PRO A 52 25.68 9.81 6.95
CA PRO A 52 25.30 10.43 5.69
C PRO A 52 24.96 11.91 5.91
N PRO A 53 25.19 12.79 4.92
CA PRO A 53 24.85 14.20 5.03
C PRO A 53 23.39 14.40 5.44
N ILE A 54 23.12 15.44 6.24
CA ILE A 54 21.76 15.76 6.74
C ILE A 54 20.72 15.82 5.62
N GLY A 55 21.06 16.35 4.45
CA GLY A 55 20.15 16.39 3.30
C GLY A 55 19.72 15.00 2.82
N VAL A 56 20.63 14.02 2.83
CA VAL A 56 20.36 12.62 2.45
C VAL A 56 19.47 11.96 3.50
N GLN A 57 19.73 12.19 4.78
CA GLN A 57 18.92 11.67 5.88
C GLN A 57 17.46 12.18 5.82
N LEU A 58 17.29 13.50 5.65
CA LEU A 58 15.97 14.12 5.53
C LEU A 58 15.22 13.61 4.30
N GLY A 59 15.91 13.49 3.15
CA GLY A 59 15.33 12.93 1.94
C GLY A 59 14.85 11.49 2.13
N PHE A 60 15.67 10.66 2.78
CA PHE A 60 15.34 9.27 3.09
C PHE A 60 14.10 9.16 3.99
N ILE A 61 14.04 9.93 5.08
CA ILE A 61 12.88 9.97 5.98
C ILE A 61 11.62 10.39 5.24
N LEU A 62 11.70 11.44 4.40
CA LEU A 62 10.55 11.93 3.63
C LEU A 62 10.02 10.85 2.69
N ILE A 63 10.91 10.17 1.96
CA ILE A 63 10.53 9.08 1.05
C ILE A 63 9.87 7.94 1.82
N LEU A 64 10.40 7.56 2.99
CA LEU A 64 9.81 6.52 3.83
C LEU A 64 8.43 6.90 4.36
N VAL A 65 8.23 8.14 4.79
CA VAL A 65 6.92 8.63 5.23
C VAL A 65 5.90 8.57 4.08
N VAL A 66 6.27 9.02 2.88
CA VAL A 66 5.40 8.94 1.71
C VAL A 66 5.09 7.48 1.35
N PHE A 67 6.09 6.60 1.41
CA PHE A 67 5.91 5.17 1.14
C PHE A 67 5.02 4.49 2.18
N ALA A 68 5.14 4.87 3.46
CA ALA A 68 4.30 4.41 4.54
C ALA A 68 2.83 4.82 4.35
N ILE A 69 2.58 6.10 4.08
CA ILE A 69 1.22 6.59 3.79
C ILE A 69 0.63 5.86 2.60
N ASN A 70 1.39 5.71 1.51
CA ASN A 70 0.92 5.02 0.31
C ASN A 70 0.59 3.54 0.57
N THR A 71 1.39 2.87 1.40
CA THR A 71 1.14 1.48 1.82
C THR A 71 -0.15 1.36 2.64
N LEU A 72 -0.41 2.30 3.56
CA LEU A 72 -1.66 2.35 4.33
C LEU A 72 -2.89 2.58 3.44
N VAL A 73 -2.78 3.47 2.45
CA VAL A 73 -3.85 3.72 1.48
C VAL A 73 -4.12 2.48 0.62
N LEU A 74 -3.07 1.74 0.22
CA LEU A 74 -3.22 0.48 -0.50
C LEU A 74 -3.94 -0.58 0.36
N ALA A 75 -3.51 -0.76 1.61
CA ALA A 75 -4.08 -1.73 2.55
C ALA A 75 -5.56 -1.44 2.85
N SER A 76 -5.89 -0.17 3.09
CA SER A 76 -7.27 0.26 3.32
C SER A 76 -8.15 0.09 2.08
N GLY A 77 -7.61 0.28 0.88
CA GLY A 77 -8.33 0.10 -0.38
C GLY A 77 -8.94 -1.29 -0.56
N ALA A 78 -8.17 -2.35 -0.27
CA ALA A 78 -8.68 -3.73 -0.36
C ALA A 78 -9.82 -3.97 0.64
N THR A 79 -9.67 -3.48 1.87
CA THR A 79 -10.64 -3.65 2.96
C THR A 79 -11.95 -2.91 2.65
N PHE A 80 -11.88 -1.64 2.23
CA PHE A 80 -13.05 -0.85 1.90
C PHE A 80 -13.77 -1.36 0.66
N ALA A 81 -13.04 -1.77 -0.39
CA ALA A 81 -13.65 -2.36 -1.57
C ALA A 81 -14.40 -3.66 -1.26
N ARG A 82 -13.85 -4.52 -0.40
CA ARG A 82 -14.53 -5.72 0.07
C ARG A 82 -15.81 -5.38 0.83
N LYS A 83 -15.73 -4.43 1.78
CA LYS A 83 -16.86 -4.01 2.61
C LYS A 83 -17.99 -3.40 1.75
N ALA A 84 -17.64 -2.50 0.83
CA ALA A 84 -18.59 -1.86 -0.07
C ALA A 84 -19.29 -2.89 -0.98
N PHE A 85 -18.55 -3.87 -1.52
CA PHE A 85 -19.12 -4.95 -2.33
C PHE A 85 -20.20 -5.74 -1.58
N PHE A 86 -19.90 -6.25 -0.38
CA PHE A 86 -20.87 -7.04 0.40
C PHE A 86 -22.04 -6.20 0.90
N GLN A 87 -21.80 -4.95 1.30
CA GLN A 87 -22.89 -4.06 1.69
C GLN A 87 -23.85 -3.78 0.53
N ARG A 88 -23.32 -3.55 -0.68
CA ARG A 88 -24.15 -3.36 -1.86
C ARG A 88 -24.95 -4.62 -2.19
N LEU A 89 -24.34 -5.80 -2.06
CA LEU A 89 -25.03 -7.06 -2.27
C LEU A 89 -26.20 -7.26 -1.30
N ASN A 90 -25.97 -7.00 -0.01
CA ASN A 90 -27.00 -7.12 1.01
C ASN A 90 -28.12 -6.10 0.83
N TYR A 91 -27.79 -4.88 0.38
CA TYR A 91 -28.79 -3.86 0.06
C TYR A 91 -29.71 -4.29 -1.09
N GLU A 92 -29.16 -4.84 -2.16
CA GLU A 92 -29.97 -5.33 -3.30
C GLU A 92 -30.82 -6.55 -2.89
N ARG A 93 -30.30 -7.43 -2.04
CA ARG A 93 -31.09 -8.53 -1.45
C ARG A 93 -32.29 -8.03 -0.64
N GLN A 94 -32.11 -7.01 0.20
CA GLN A 94 -33.19 -6.39 0.97
C GLN A 94 -34.27 -5.76 0.08
N LYS A 95 -33.93 -5.40 -1.17
CA LYS A 95 -34.86 -4.90 -2.19
C LYS A 95 -35.51 -5.99 -3.04
N GLY A 96 -35.32 -7.26 -2.69
CA GLY A 96 -35.84 -8.40 -3.45
C GLY A 96 -35.08 -8.65 -4.76
N ARG A 97 -33.85 -8.14 -4.90
CA ARG A 97 -32.99 -8.32 -6.07
C ARG A 97 -31.74 -9.11 -5.68
N PRO A 98 -31.81 -10.43 -5.54
CA PRO A 98 -30.65 -11.25 -5.23
C PRO A 98 -29.71 -11.35 -6.45
N LEU A 99 -28.75 -10.41 -6.56
CA LEU A 99 -27.76 -10.39 -7.64
C LEU A 99 -26.92 -11.67 -7.70
N ASP A 100 -26.75 -12.30 -6.54
CA ASP A 100 -26.07 -13.58 -6.37
C ASP A 100 -26.81 -14.78 -6.99
N SER A 101 -28.09 -14.64 -7.30
CA SER A 101 -28.86 -15.66 -8.04
C SER A 101 -28.56 -15.67 -9.55
N LEU A 102 -27.88 -14.64 -10.08
CA LEU A 102 -27.57 -14.54 -11.49
C LEU A 102 -26.50 -15.56 -11.90
N ARG A 103 -26.74 -16.25 -13.01
CA ARG A 103 -25.76 -17.18 -13.61
C ARG A 103 -24.49 -16.42 -13.98
N GLY A 104 -23.35 -16.86 -13.46
CA GLY A 104 -22.05 -16.20 -13.68
C GLY A 104 -21.65 -15.18 -12.60
N PHE A 105 -22.54 -14.86 -11.65
CA PHE A 105 -22.20 -13.96 -10.54
C PHE A 105 -21.01 -14.48 -9.71
N LYS A 106 -21.00 -15.78 -9.42
CA LYS A 106 -19.91 -16.43 -8.67
C LYS A 106 -18.54 -16.25 -9.30
N THR A 107 -18.46 -16.24 -10.63
CA THR A 107 -17.21 -16.01 -11.38
C THR A 107 -16.74 -14.56 -11.26
N ILE A 108 -17.69 -13.60 -11.29
CA ILE A 108 -17.39 -12.18 -11.09
C ILE A 108 -16.89 -11.95 -9.65
N GLU A 109 -17.60 -12.50 -8.67
CA GLU A 109 -17.23 -12.42 -7.26
C GLU A 109 -15.83 -13.01 -7.02
N SER A 110 -15.52 -14.20 -7.56
CA SER A 110 -14.19 -14.81 -7.40
C SER A 110 -13.08 -13.96 -8.00
N ASN A 111 -13.30 -13.32 -9.15
CA ASN A 111 -12.32 -12.45 -9.79
C ASN A 111 -12.08 -11.17 -8.98
N ILE A 112 -13.14 -10.56 -8.45
CA ILE A 112 -13.05 -9.40 -7.57
C ILE A 112 -12.28 -9.78 -6.30
N MET A 113 -12.66 -10.87 -5.64
CA MET A 113 -11.98 -11.34 -4.42
C MET A 113 -10.52 -11.70 -4.67
N GLY A 114 -10.21 -12.32 -5.81
CA GLY A 114 -8.84 -12.57 -6.25
C GLY A 114 -8.03 -11.29 -6.34
N THR A 115 -8.58 -10.27 -7.02
CA THR A 115 -7.93 -8.95 -7.14
C THR A 115 -7.69 -8.29 -5.79
N LEU A 116 -8.70 -8.31 -4.90
CA LEU A 116 -8.57 -7.76 -3.54
C LEU A 116 -7.52 -8.49 -2.71
N ARG A 117 -7.39 -9.82 -2.89
CA ARG A 117 -6.36 -10.63 -2.24
C ARG A 117 -4.96 -10.25 -2.73
N THR A 118 -4.79 -10.04 -4.03
CA THR A 118 -3.52 -9.57 -4.60
C THR A 118 -3.13 -8.19 -4.06
N ILE A 119 -4.07 -7.26 -3.98
CA ILE A 119 -3.83 -5.92 -3.40
C ILE A 119 -3.42 -6.04 -1.93
N SER A 120 -4.11 -6.89 -1.16
CA SER A 120 -3.78 -7.12 0.24
C SER A 120 -2.38 -7.74 0.41
N LEU A 121 -2.00 -8.71 -0.43
CA LEU A 121 -0.67 -9.30 -0.40
C LEU A 121 0.42 -8.28 -0.76
N LEU A 122 0.17 -7.43 -1.76
CA LEU A 122 1.09 -6.36 -2.12
C LEU A 122 1.28 -5.35 -0.98
N ALA A 123 0.22 -5.03 -0.24
CA ALA A 123 0.30 -4.17 0.94
C ALA A 123 1.15 -4.81 2.05
N VAL A 124 1.03 -6.12 2.28
CA VAL A 124 1.88 -6.85 3.24
C VAL A 124 3.34 -6.81 2.83
N VAL A 125 3.65 -7.07 1.56
CA VAL A 125 5.03 -7.01 1.05
C VAL A 125 5.61 -5.60 1.21
N SER A 126 4.83 -4.58 0.86
CA SER A 126 5.25 -3.17 0.99
C SER A 126 5.49 -2.78 2.45
N PHE A 127 4.67 -3.30 3.36
CA PHE A 127 4.87 -3.12 4.80
C PHE A 127 6.15 -3.79 5.30
N LEU A 128 6.45 -5.02 4.85
CA LEU A 128 7.71 -5.69 5.17
C LEU A 128 8.92 -4.89 4.66
N THR A 129 8.83 -4.33 3.45
CA THR A 129 9.86 -3.44 2.92
C THR A 129 10.07 -2.23 3.82
N LEU A 130 9.01 -1.57 4.28
CA LEU A 130 9.12 -0.45 5.23
C LEU A 130 9.88 -0.86 6.49
N VAL A 131 9.54 -2.01 7.09
CA VAL A 131 10.19 -2.52 8.31
C VAL A 131 11.70 -2.72 8.09
N ILE A 132 12.10 -3.24 6.93
CA ILE A 132 13.52 -3.44 6.58
C ILE A 132 14.28 -2.10 6.56
N TYR A 133 13.64 -1.00 6.15
CA TYR A 133 14.27 0.32 6.08
C TYR A 133 14.18 1.14 7.38
N VAL A 134 13.45 0.68 8.41
CA VAL A 134 13.37 1.38 9.71
C VAL A 134 14.72 1.43 10.45
N PRO A 135 15.53 0.35 10.54
CA PRO A 135 16.84 0.38 11.18
C PRO A 135 17.81 1.46 10.65
N LEU A 136 17.70 1.78 9.35
CA LEU A 136 18.49 2.83 8.71
C LEU A 136 18.17 4.24 9.29
N ILE A 137 16.98 4.45 9.85
CA ILE A 137 16.62 5.71 10.54
C ILE A 137 17.23 5.76 11.94
N VAL A 138 17.25 4.63 12.66
CA VAL A 138 17.72 4.55 14.06
C VAL A 138 19.25 4.55 14.14
N GLY A 139 19.94 4.51 12.98
CA GLY A 139 21.40 4.48 12.93
C GLY A 139 21.98 3.18 13.47
N ALA A 140 21.22 2.08 13.42
CA ALA A 140 21.70 0.75 13.83
C ALA A 140 22.50 0.14 12.65
N PRO A 141 23.84 0.20 12.66
CA PRO A 141 24.66 -0.24 11.53
C PRO A 141 24.69 -1.78 11.42
N GLU A 142 24.30 -2.48 12.49
CA GLU A 142 24.52 -3.91 12.67
C GLU A 142 23.53 -4.81 11.90
N ILE A 143 22.43 -4.26 11.36
CA ILE A 143 21.42 -5.07 10.65
C ILE A 143 21.72 -5.15 9.13
N LEU A 144 22.59 -4.30 8.61
CA LEU A 144 22.92 -4.22 7.18
C LEU A 144 24.23 -4.92 6.80
N VAL A 145 24.84 -5.63 7.75
CA VAL A 145 25.98 -6.52 7.49
C VAL A 145 25.46 -7.95 7.37
N ILE A 146 24.96 -8.29 6.18
CA ILE A 146 24.99 -9.67 5.66
C ILE A 146 25.58 -9.60 4.26
#